data_AF-A0A0B1SI71-F1
#
_entry.id   AF-A0A0B1SI71-F1
#
_cell.length_a   1.000
_cell.length_b   1.000
_cell.length_c   1.000
_cell.angle_alpha   90.00
_cell.angle_beta   90.00
_cell.angle_gamma   90.00
#
_symmetry.space_group_name_H-M   'P 1'
#
loop_
_entity.id
_entity.type
_entity.pdbx_description
1 polymer ?
#
loop_
_entity_poly.entity_id
_entity_poly.type
_entity_poly.pdbx_seq_one_letter_code
_entity_poly.pdbx_strand_id
1 'polypeptide(L)'
;MIVQAHVRHRQTNILEPFYILLDSGAQISFISGDAVQRLDLEVTHHRPLTVIGFGNHRTAIVSGLVDVGLLDSSNRSLTTRLNTRDIIASSRHALQLYSDDLAALHAARIDPDSLHVPQFVQPDILLGMNYYWQVMIDQPPIVLPSGLVLAHTRFALVLSGLSFFVNNVLSVDYLLTEESVTA
;
A
#
# COMPACT_ATOMS: atom_id res chain seq x y z
N MET A 1 0.14 -1.37 -3.13
CA MET A 1 0.30 -2.55 -2.26
C MET A 1 0.22 -2.04 -0.82
N ILE A 2 -0.65 -2.59 0.02
CA ILE A 2 -0.76 -2.15 1.43
C ILE A 2 -0.28 -3.27 2.32
N VAL A 3 0.66 -2.97 3.21
CA VAL A 3 1.19 -3.93 4.19
C VAL A 3 1.07 -3.37 5.60
N GLN A 4 0.79 -4.22 6.57
CA GLN A 4 0.73 -3.84 7.98
C GLN A 4 2.12 -3.95 8.62
N ALA A 5 2.51 -2.92 9.35
CA ALA A 5 3.62 -2.90 10.29
C ALA A 5 3.10 -2.58 11.70
N HIS A 6 4.00 -2.46 12.67
CA HIS A 6 3.68 -1.93 13.99
C HIS A 6 4.51 -0.69 14.29
N VAL A 7 3.91 0.26 15.00
CA VAL A 7 4.57 1.46 15.52
C VAL A 7 4.29 1.57 17.01
N ARG A 8 5.26 2.05 17.79
CA ARG A 8 5.06 2.36 19.21
C ARG A 8 4.40 3.72 19.33
N HIS A 9 3.25 3.78 19.98
CA HIS A 9 2.63 5.04 20.38
C HIS A 9 3.59 5.80 21.31
N ARG A 10 3.80 7.10 21.06
CA ARG A 10 4.84 7.89 21.74
C ARG A 10 4.69 7.92 23.27
N GLN A 11 3.48 8.21 23.77
CA GLN A 11 3.22 8.35 25.20
C GLN A 11 3.06 7.01 25.93
N THR A 12 2.19 6.13 25.40
CA THR A 12 1.80 4.88 26.07
C THR A 12 2.80 3.75 25.86
N ASN A 13 3.69 3.85 24.85
CA ASN A 13 4.63 2.81 24.43
C ASN A 13 3.95 1.49 23.99
N ILE A 14 2.64 1.52 23.76
CA ILE A 14 1.86 0.39 23.23
C ILE A 14 2.13 0.27 21.73
N LEU A 15 2.20 -0.97 21.23
CA LEU A 15 2.30 -1.24 19.81
C LEU A 15 0.93 -1.15 19.16
N GLU A 16 0.84 -0.36 18.10
CA GLU A 16 -0.36 -0.20 17.30
C GLU A 16 -0.12 -0.66 15.87
N PRO A 17 -1.14 -1.27 15.22
CA PRO A 17 -1.12 -1.51 13.78
C PRO A 17 -0.89 -0.22 13.00
N PHE A 18 -0.13 -0.34 11.92
CA PHE A 18 0.24 0.78 11.07
C PHE A 18 0.27 0.37 9.61
N TYR A 19 -0.55 1.02 8.77
CA TYR A 19 -0.78 0.59 7.40
C TYR A 19 0.07 1.40 6.41
N ILE A 20 0.88 0.67 5.64
CA ILE A 20 1.88 1.23 4.73
C ILE A 20 1.42 1.01 3.30
N LEU A 21 1.19 2.10 2.57
CA LEU A 21 1.08 2.06 1.11
C LEU A 21 2.49 2.10 0.49
N LEU A 22 2.89 1.01 -0.16
CA LEU A 22 4.13 0.97 -0.95
C LEU A 22 3.85 1.51 -2.35
N ASP A 23 4.61 2.53 -2.75
CA ASP A 23 4.45 3.22 -4.03
C ASP A 23 5.82 3.54 -4.67
N SER A 24 6.21 2.73 -5.66
CA SER A 24 7.42 2.97 -6.45
C SER A 24 7.31 4.20 -7.37
N GLY A 25 6.11 4.76 -7.58
CA GLY A 25 5.90 5.97 -8.36
C GLY A 25 6.20 7.26 -7.59
N ALA A 26 6.26 7.20 -6.25
CA ALA A 26 6.55 8.35 -5.42
C ALA A 26 8.05 8.47 -5.11
N GLN A 27 8.61 9.68 -5.22
CA GLN A 27 10.02 9.91 -4.89
C GLN A 27 10.29 10.02 -3.38
N ILE A 28 9.34 10.59 -2.65
CA ILE A 28 9.44 10.86 -1.20
C ILE A 28 8.24 10.24 -0.48
N SER A 29 8.41 10.03 0.82
CA SER A 29 7.42 9.36 1.68
C SER A 29 6.60 10.35 2.50
N PHE A 30 5.37 9.98 2.82
CA PHE A 30 4.39 10.81 3.53
C PHE A 30 3.72 10.06 4.70
N ILE A 31 3.29 10.82 5.72
CA ILE A 31 2.46 10.37 6.85
C ILE A 31 1.20 11.24 6.99
N SER A 32 0.07 10.59 7.30
CA SER A 32 -1.23 11.24 7.41
C SER A 32 -1.32 12.05 8.70
N GLY A 33 -2.10 13.13 8.68
CA GLY A 33 -2.39 13.92 9.88
C GLY A 33 -3.03 13.06 10.97
N ASP A 34 -3.95 12.17 10.58
CA ASP A 34 -4.64 11.25 11.48
C ASP A 34 -3.66 10.31 12.19
N ALA A 35 -2.69 9.75 11.46
CA ALA A 35 -1.66 8.88 12.03
C ALA A 35 -0.75 9.63 13.01
N VAL A 36 -0.36 10.86 12.67
CA VAL A 36 0.43 11.74 13.55
C VAL A 36 -0.33 12.01 14.85
N GLN A 37 -1.61 12.39 14.75
CA GLN A 37 -2.44 12.70 15.91
C GLN A 37 -2.68 11.46 16.77
N ARG A 38 -3.03 10.32 16.15
CA ARG A 38 -3.34 9.07 16.84
C ARG A 38 -2.16 8.52 17.63
N LEU A 39 -0.94 8.60 17.08
CA LEU A 39 0.27 8.06 17.70
C LEU A 39 1.03 9.08 18.56
N ASP A 40 0.49 10.30 18.67
CA ASP A 40 1.12 11.45 19.33
C ASP A 40 2.54 11.73 18.81
N LEU A 41 2.73 11.69 17.49
CA LEU A 41 4.05 11.86 16.89
C LEU A 41 4.47 13.33 16.86
N GLU A 42 5.77 13.58 17.08
CA GLU A 42 6.32 14.93 17.00
C GLU A 42 6.46 15.36 15.54
N VAL A 43 5.89 16.53 15.21
CA VAL A 43 6.10 17.18 13.93
C VAL A 43 7.12 18.30 14.10
N THR A 44 8.14 18.30 13.25
CA THR A 44 9.21 19.31 13.25
C THR A 44 9.38 19.93 11.86
N HIS A 45 10.16 21.02 11.75
CA HIS A 45 10.66 21.53 10.47
C HIS A 45 9.59 21.73 9.37
N HIS A 46 8.60 22.58 9.66
CA HIS A 46 7.55 22.92 8.69
C HIS A 46 8.15 23.72 7.52
N ARG A 47 7.88 23.28 6.29
CA ARG A 47 8.36 23.96 5.08
C ARG A 47 7.36 23.84 3.93
N PRO A 48 7.36 24.80 2.98
CA PRO A 48 6.67 24.63 1.72
C PRO A 48 7.21 23.42 0.95
N LEU A 49 6.29 22.62 0.39
CA LEU A 49 6.59 21.46 -0.44
C LEU A 49 5.63 21.45 -1.63
N THR A 50 6.17 21.35 -2.84
CA THR A 50 5.36 21.17 -4.05
C THR A 50 5.38 19.71 -4.45
N VAL A 51 4.21 19.08 -4.47
CA VAL A 51 4.03 17.72 -4.96
C VAL A 51 3.56 17.78 -6.40
N ILE A 52 4.23 17.02 -7.27
CA ILE A 52 3.92 16.92 -8.69
C ILE A 52 3.45 15.49 -8.96
N GLY A 53 2.18 15.34 -9.30
CA GLY A 53 1.57 14.06 -9.69
C GLY A 53 1.48 13.89 -11.20
N PHE A 54 0.88 12.76 -11.61
CA PHE A 54 0.57 12.48 -13.01
C PHE A 54 -0.26 13.60 -13.66
N GLY A 55 -0.07 13.80 -14.97
CA GLY A 55 -0.76 14.87 -15.70
C GLY A 55 -0.31 16.28 -15.32
N ASN A 56 0.88 16.44 -14.73
CA ASN A 56 1.41 17.72 -14.24
C ASN A 56 0.50 18.38 -13.18
N HIS A 57 -0.26 17.57 -12.44
CA HIS A 57 -1.07 18.06 -11.34
C HIS A 57 -0.15 18.50 -10.19
N ARG A 58 -0.17 19.80 -9.87
CA ARG A 58 0.72 20.42 -8.89
C ARG A 58 -0.06 20.85 -7.67
N THR A 59 0.41 20.46 -6.49
CA THR A 59 -0.17 20.87 -5.22
C THR A 59 0.94 21.44 -4.34
N ALA A 60 0.82 22.70 -3.96
CA ALA A 60 1.67 23.31 -2.94
C ALA A 60 1.06 23.05 -1.56
N ILE A 61 1.85 22.48 -0.66
CA ILE A 61 1.46 22.18 0.72
C ILE A 61 2.51 22.74 1.69
N VAL A 62 2.12 22.99 2.94
CA VAL A 62 3.07 23.14 4.04
C VAL A 62 3.21 21.78 4.70
N SER A 63 4.42 21.25 4.74
CA SER A 63 4.70 19.91 5.25
C SER A 63 5.74 19.97 6.36
N GLY A 64 5.46 19.26 7.45
CA GLY A 64 6.42 19.01 8.53
C GLY A 64 7.16 17.69 8.31
N LEU A 65 8.13 17.42 9.16
CA LEU A 65 8.91 16.18 9.21
C LEU A 65 8.59 15.41 10.49
N VAL A 66 8.41 14.11 10.34
CA VAL A 66 8.14 13.16 11.43
C VAL A 66 9.10 11.99 11.28
N ASP A 67 9.76 11.62 12.38
CA ASP A 67 10.58 10.40 12.43
C ASP A 67 9.76 9.24 13.02
N VAL A 68 9.68 8.12 12.32
CA VAL A 68 8.87 6.94 12.70
C VAL A 68 9.68 5.67 12.60
N GLY A 69 9.70 4.88 13.68
CA GLY A 69 10.26 3.54 13.70
C GLY A 69 9.20 2.48 13.35
N LEU A 70 9.30 1.91 12.16
CA LEU A 70 8.40 0.85 11.68
C LEU A 70 8.97 -0.50 12.09
N LEU A 71 8.27 -1.23 12.96
CA LEU A 71 8.71 -2.54 13.44
C LEU A 71 8.25 -3.65 12.48
N ASP A 72 9.21 -4.49 12.09
CA ASP A 72 8.95 -5.72 11.37
C ASP A 72 8.51 -6.87 12.30
N SER A 73 8.16 -8.01 11.72
CA SER A 73 7.73 -9.21 12.46
C SER A 73 8.80 -9.79 13.39
N SER A 74 10.06 -9.37 13.23
CA SER A 74 11.19 -9.72 14.10
C SER A 74 11.50 -8.63 15.12
N ASN A 75 10.59 -7.67 15.32
CA ASN A 75 10.77 -6.49 16.18
C ASN A 75 11.98 -5.61 15.82
N ARG A 76 12.48 -5.68 14.58
CA ARG A 76 13.55 -4.79 14.12
C ARG A 76 12.95 -3.54 13.50
N SER A 77 13.46 -2.39 13.91
CA SER A 77 12.99 -1.10 13.42
C SER A 77 13.57 -0.77 12.04
N LEU A 78 12.72 -0.24 11.16
CA LEU A 78 13.07 0.59 10.03
C LEU A 78 12.76 2.05 10.40
N THR A 79 13.80 2.84 10.67
CA THR A 79 13.65 4.26 10.95
C THR A 79 13.39 5.02 9.65
N THR A 80 12.29 5.74 9.60
CA THR A 80 11.87 6.53 8.44
C THR A 80 11.66 7.99 8.83
N ARG A 81 11.92 8.90 7.89
CA ARG A 81 11.63 10.33 7.99
C ARG A 81 10.58 10.67 6.95
N LEU A 82 9.41 11.09 7.41
CA LEU A 82 8.20 11.22 6.60
C LEU A 82 7.75 12.68 6.55
N ASN A 83 7.18 13.07 5.41
CA ASN A 83 6.57 14.38 5.23
C ASN A 83 5.10 14.34 5.65
N THR A 84 4.62 15.29 6.44
CA THR A 84 3.19 15.32 6.79
C THR A 84 2.35 15.72 5.58
N ARG A 85 1.21 15.06 5.41
CA ARG A 85 0.19 15.38 4.40
C ARG A 85 -1.15 14.77 4.81
N ASP A 86 -2.19 15.58 4.91
CA ASP A 86 -3.51 15.13 5.40
C ASP A 86 -4.07 13.95 4.60
N ILE A 87 -4.06 14.07 3.27
CA ILE A 87 -4.53 13.01 2.36
C ILE A 87 -3.35 12.46 1.57
N ILE A 88 -2.94 11.25 1.95
CA ILE A 88 -1.89 10.49 1.26
C ILE A 88 -2.44 9.80 0.02
N ALA A 89 -3.53 9.06 0.18
CA ALA A 89 -4.19 8.30 -0.87
C ALA A 89 -5.65 8.07 -0.47
N SER A 90 -6.52 7.92 -1.47
CA SER A 90 -7.89 7.44 -1.23
C SER A 90 -7.86 6.03 -0.65
N SER A 91 -8.88 5.71 0.16
CA SER A 91 -9.12 4.34 0.62
C SER A 91 -9.14 3.38 -0.57
N ARG A 92 -8.51 2.21 -0.40
CA ARG A 92 -8.53 1.16 -1.42
C ARG A 92 -9.61 0.13 -1.12
N HIS A 93 -10.28 -0.34 -2.16
CA HIS A 93 -11.17 -1.49 -2.09
C HIS A 93 -10.37 -2.78 -1.85
N ALA A 94 -10.96 -3.74 -1.14
CA ALA A 94 -10.42 -5.09 -1.03
C ALA A 94 -10.13 -5.67 -2.41
N LEU A 95 -8.99 -6.34 -2.52
CA LEU A 95 -8.79 -7.33 -3.56
C LEU A 95 -9.67 -8.54 -3.22
N GLN A 96 -10.36 -9.09 -4.22
CA GLN A 96 -11.19 -10.27 -4.01
C GLN A 96 -10.35 -11.52 -4.24
N LEU A 97 -10.26 -12.38 -3.22
CA LEU A 97 -9.71 -13.72 -3.36
C LEU A 97 -10.83 -14.69 -3.77
N TYR A 98 -10.56 -15.49 -4.80
CA TYR A 98 -11.47 -16.53 -5.28
C TYR A 98 -11.18 -17.88 -4.63
N SER A 99 -12.07 -18.87 -4.81
CA SER A 99 -11.91 -20.22 -4.25
C SER A 99 -10.56 -20.86 -4.61
N ASP A 100 -10.11 -20.68 -5.84
CA ASP A 100 -8.86 -21.26 -6.34
C ASP A 100 -7.65 -20.55 -5.73
N ASP A 101 -7.76 -19.24 -5.47
CA ASP A 101 -6.74 -18.49 -4.74
C ASP A 101 -6.63 -18.98 -3.30
N LEU A 102 -7.76 -19.19 -2.62
CA LEU A 102 -7.79 -19.72 -1.25
C LEU A 102 -7.17 -21.13 -1.21
N ALA A 103 -7.51 -21.99 -2.17
CA ALA A 103 -6.92 -23.32 -2.27
C ALA A 103 -5.39 -23.26 -2.49
N ALA A 104 -4.91 -22.36 -3.36
CA ALA A 104 -3.49 -22.14 -3.59
C ALA A 104 -2.76 -21.62 -2.33
N LEU A 105 -3.36 -20.67 -1.61
CA LEU A 105 -2.84 -20.14 -0.35
C LEU A 105 -2.72 -21.24 0.72
N HIS A 106 -3.77 -22.05 0.90
CA HIS A 106 -3.75 -23.17 1.83
C HIS A 106 -2.69 -24.21 1.47
N ALA A 107 -2.55 -24.57 0.19
CA ALA A 107 -1.52 -25.49 -0.28
C ALA A 107 -0.10 -24.95 -0.02
N ALA A 108 0.09 -23.64 -0.14
CA ALA A 108 1.34 -22.94 0.18
C ALA A 108 1.54 -22.66 1.69
N ARG A 109 0.59 -23.07 2.55
CA ARG A 109 0.58 -22.78 4.01
C ARG A 109 0.61 -21.28 4.33
N ILE A 110 -0.03 -20.47 3.49
CA ILE A 110 -0.21 -19.04 3.70
C ILE A 110 -1.62 -18.84 4.25
N ASP A 111 -1.72 -18.18 5.40
CA ASP A 111 -2.99 -17.79 5.99
C ASP A 111 -3.58 -16.59 5.23
N PRO A 112 -4.76 -16.71 4.59
CA PRO A 112 -5.39 -15.59 3.89
C PRO A 112 -5.63 -14.37 4.77
N ASP A 113 -5.92 -14.57 6.06
CA ASP A 113 -6.20 -13.47 7.00
C ASP A 113 -4.92 -12.64 7.26
N SER A 114 -3.75 -13.28 7.19
CA SER A 114 -2.43 -12.63 7.34
C SER A 114 -2.09 -11.67 6.20
N LEU A 115 -2.77 -11.78 5.05
CA LEU A 115 -2.55 -10.89 3.91
C LEU A 115 -3.16 -9.51 4.14
N HIS A 116 -3.93 -9.33 5.22
CA HIS A 116 -4.63 -8.10 5.53
C HIS A 116 -5.29 -7.56 4.26
N VAL A 117 -6.28 -8.31 3.76
CA VAL A 117 -7.14 -7.88 2.66
C VAL A 117 -8.45 -7.27 3.21
N PRO A 118 -8.47 -6.17 4.00
CA PRO A 118 -9.74 -5.58 4.40
C PRO A 118 -10.51 -5.04 3.21
N GLN A 119 -11.84 -5.01 3.38
CA GLN A 119 -12.78 -4.39 2.45
C GLN A 119 -12.42 -2.92 2.15
N PHE A 120 -11.89 -2.21 3.16
CA PHE A 120 -11.36 -0.86 3.05
C PHE A 120 -10.20 -0.64 4.01
N VAL A 121 -9.05 -0.16 3.51
CA VAL A 121 -7.93 0.30 4.34
C VAL A 121 -7.53 1.71 3.94
N GLN A 122 -7.54 2.60 4.92
CA GLN A 122 -6.92 3.92 4.81
C GLN A 122 -5.44 3.78 5.23
N PRO A 123 -4.47 4.01 4.34
CA PRO A 123 -3.06 3.95 4.70
C PRO A 123 -2.68 5.11 5.63
N ASP A 124 -1.89 4.80 6.65
CA ASP A 124 -1.29 5.79 7.56
C ASP A 124 -0.10 6.50 6.92
N ILE A 125 0.65 5.75 6.10
CA ILE A 125 1.81 6.27 5.36
C ILE A 125 1.82 5.83 3.91
N LEU A 126 2.50 6.61 3.08
CA LEU A 126 3.01 6.19 1.78
C LEU A 126 4.53 6.15 1.85
N LEU A 127 5.10 4.98 1.57
CA LEU A 127 6.53 4.83 1.38
C LEU A 127 6.87 4.87 -0.10
N GLY A 128 7.55 5.95 -0.46
CA GLY A 128 8.11 6.17 -1.78
C GLY A 128 9.47 5.49 -1.96
N MET A 129 10.07 5.74 -3.12
CA MET A 129 11.34 5.18 -3.57
C MET A 129 12.50 5.37 -2.58
N ASN A 130 12.47 6.45 -1.78
CA ASN A 130 13.45 6.71 -0.74
C ASN A 130 13.52 5.62 0.36
N TYR A 131 12.46 4.81 0.52
CA TYR A 131 12.45 3.64 1.42
C TYR A 131 11.99 2.33 0.75
N TYR A 132 11.38 2.39 -0.43
CA TYR A 132 10.75 1.25 -1.11
C TYR A 132 11.64 -0.01 -1.16
N TRP A 133 12.89 0.14 -1.59
CA TRP A 133 13.84 -0.98 -1.73
C TRP A 133 14.37 -1.53 -0.40
N GLN A 134 14.20 -0.81 0.71
CA GLN A 134 14.52 -1.32 2.05
C GLN A 134 13.39 -2.20 2.60
N VAL A 135 12.21 -2.13 2.00
CA VAL A 135 11.01 -2.89 2.38
C VAL A 135 10.82 -4.09 1.48
N MET A 136 11.04 -3.97 0.17
CA MET A 136 10.92 -5.10 -0.74
C MET A 136 12.03 -6.13 -0.51
N ILE A 137 11.67 -7.42 -0.50
CA ILE A 137 12.63 -8.52 -0.43
C ILE A 137 12.82 -9.06 -1.85
N ASP A 138 14.08 -9.28 -2.23
CA ASP A 138 14.45 -9.91 -3.50
C ASP A 138 14.18 -11.43 -3.46
N GLN A 139 12.90 -11.75 -3.50
CA GLN A 139 12.38 -13.10 -3.64
C GLN A 139 11.35 -13.12 -4.77
N PRO A 140 11.33 -14.18 -5.60
CA PRO A 140 10.34 -14.31 -6.67
C PRO A 140 8.92 -14.19 -6.10
N PRO A 141 8.06 -13.36 -6.71
CA PRO A 141 6.69 -13.23 -6.26
C PRO A 141 5.90 -14.52 -6.56
N ILE A 142 4.84 -14.76 -5.79
CA ILE A 142 3.91 -15.88 -6.00
C ILE A 142 2.70 -15.36 -6.76
N VAL A 143 2.39 -15.98 -7.89
CA VAL A 143 1.21 -15.65 -8.69
C VAL A 143 0.09 -16.61 -8.31
N LEU A 144 -1.05 -16.06 -7.88
CA LEU A 144 -2.26 -16.81 -7.56
C LEU A 144 -3.04 -17.14 -8.85
N PRO A 145 -3.90 -18.17 -8.85
CA PRO A 145 -4.70 -18.55 -10.01
C PRO A 145 -5.50 -17.41 -10.64
N SER A 146 -6.03 -16.47 -9.84
CA SER A 146 -6.75 -15.29 -10.36
C SER A 146 -5.87 -14.26 -11.05
N GLY A 147 -4.55 -14.41 -10.95
CA GLY A 147 -3.56 -13.48 -11.48
C GLY A 147 -3.04 -12.46 -10.47
N LEU A 148 -3.60 -12.45 -9.26
CA LEU A 148 -3.07 -11.65 -8.16
C LEU A 148 -1.66 -12.09 -7.79
N VAL A 149 -0.86 -11.14 -7.32
CA VAL A 149 0.56 -11.35 -7.05
C VAL A 149 0.86 -11.06 -5.59
N LEU A 150 1.44 -12.05 -4.92
CA LEU A 150 2.02 -11.93 -3.59
C LEU A 150 3.49 -11.55 -3.71
N ALA A 151 3.86 -10.41 -3.14
CA ALA A 151 5.24 -9.98 -3.05
C ALA A 151 5.77 -10.12 -1.62
N HIS A 152 7.04 -10.46 -1.50
CA HIS A 152 7.73 -10.56 -0.22
C HIS A 152 8.20 -9.17 0.23
N THR A 153 7.84 -8.80 1.46
CA THR A 153 8.32 -7.57 2.09
C THR A 153 8.91 -7.86 3.45
N ARG A 154 9.66 -6.88 3.97
CA ARG A 154 10.19 -6.88 5.33
C ARG A 154 9.13 -7.12 6.40
N PHE A 155 7.89 -6.69 6.16
CA PHE A 155 6.82 -6.73 7.16
C PHE A 155 5.98 -8.01 7.06
N ALA A 156 5.56 -8.38 5.84
CA ALA A 156 4.80 -9.58 5.55
C ALA A 156 4.71 -9.81 4.02
N LEU A 157 4.00 -10.85 3.60
CA LEU A 157 3.50 -10.94 2.24
C LEU A 157 2.51 -9.81 1.98
N VAL A 158 2.56 -9.23 0.78
CA VAL A 158 1.60 -8.21 0.34
C VAL A 158 0.94 -8.62 -0.97
N LEU A 159 -0.37 -8.47 -1.03
CA LEU A 159 -1.18 -8.77 -2.22
C LEU A 159 -1.24 -7.55 -3.16
N SER A 160 -1.17 -7.81 -4.46
CA SER A 160 -1.15 -6.78 -5.50
C SER A 160 -1.71 -7.30 -6.83
N GLY A 161 -1.88 -6.40 -7.80
CA GLY A 161 -2.40 -6.72 -9.12
C GLY A 161 -3.90 -6.54 -9.25
N LEU A 162 -4.43 -6.97 -10.39
CA LEU A 162 -5.86 -7.03 -10.69
C LEU A 162 -6.19 -8.50 -10.99
N SER A 163 -7.32 -8.99 -10.49
CA SER A 163 -7.81 -10.30 -10.89
C SER A 163 -8.31 -10.23 -12.33
N PHE A 164 -7.78 -11.07 -13.21
CA PHE A 164 -8.15 -11.10 -14.63
C PHE A 164 -8.94 -12.35 -15.02
N PHE A 165 -8.97 -13.38 -14.18
CA PHE A 165 -9.85 -14.53 -14.36
C PHE A 165 -11.18 -14.31 -13.63
N VAL A 166 -11.96 -13.36 -14.11
CA VAL A 166 -13.41 -13.33 -13.84
C VAL A 166 -14.04 -14.17 -14.93
N ASN A 167 -14.80 -15.21 -14.57
CA ASN A 167 -15.54 -16.10 -15.47
C ASN A 167 -15.77 -15.55 -16.89
N ASN A 168 -15.15 -16.20 -17.89
CA ASN A 168 -15.39 -16.06 -19.33
C ASN A 168 -16.83 -16.45 -19.71
N VAL A 169 -17.84 -15.75 -19.17
CA VAL A 169 -19.25 -16.01 -19.51
C VAL A 169 -20.02 -14.74 -19.89
N LEU A 170 -19.50 -13.51 -19.69
CA LEU A 170 -20.30 -12.31 -20.02
C LEU A 170 -19.57 -11.15 -20.73
N SER A 171 -18.37 -11.34 -21.28
CA SER A 171 -17.62 -10.25 -21.93
C SER A 171 -17.22 -10.53 -23.38
N VAL A 172 -18.03 -11.27 -24.14
CA VAL A 172 -17.82 -11.43 -25.60
C VAL A 172 -18.72 -10.50 -26.43
N ASP A 173 -19.80 -9.94 -25.87
CA ASP A 173 -20.79 -9.21 -26.68
C ASP A 173 -20.57 -7.70 -26.82
N TYR A 174 -19.52 -7.11 -26.23
CA TYR A 174 -19.33 -5.64 -26.26
C TYR A 174 -18.21 -5.13 -27.18
N LEU A 175 -17.55 -5.99 -27.96
CA LEU A 175 -16.43 -5.59 -28.83
C LEU A 175 -16.66 -5.82 -30.33
N LEU A 176 -17.90 -6.02 -30.77
CA LEU A 176 -18.23 -6.16 -32.20
C LEU A 176 -19.36 -5.22 -32.65
N THR A 177 -19.26 -3.92 -32.39
CA THR A 177 -20.05 -2.93 -33.15
C THR A 177 -19.36 -1.56 -33.17
N GLU A 178 -18.23 -1.42 -33.86
CA GLU A 178 -17.85 -0.15 -34.52
C GLU A 178 -17.01 -0.45 -35.76
N GLU A 179 -17.64 -1.04 -36.78
CA GLU A 179 -17.22 -0.88 -38.18
C GLU A 179 -18.44 -0.43 -38.98
N SER A 180 -18.54 0.88 -39.26
CA SER A 180 -19.06 1.45 -40.53
C SER A 180 -19.32 2.96 -40.41
N VAL A 181 -18.33 3.79 -40.74
CA VAL A 181 -18.59 5.02 -41.50
C VAL A 181 -17.42 5.23 -42.48
N THR A 182 -17.71 4.92 -43.75
CA THR A 182 -16.93 5.23 -44.94
C THR A 182 -16.82 6.74 -45.18
N ALA A 183 -15.65 7.18 -45.67
CA ALA A 183 -15.48 8.39 -46.48
C ALA A 183 -15.52 8.02 -47.97
#